data_AF-A0A821DQE3-F1
#
_entry.id   AF-A0A821DQE3-F1
#
_cell.length_a   1.000
_cell.length_b   1.000
_cell.length_c   1.000
_cell.angle_alpha   90.00
_cell.angle_beta   90.00
_cell.angle_gamma   90.00
#
_symmetry.space_group_name_H-M   'P 1'
#
loop_
_entity.id
_entity.type
_entity.pdbx_description
1 polymer ?
#
loop_
_entity_poly.entity_id
_entity_poly.type
_entity_poly.pdbx_seq_one_letter_code
_entity_poly.pdbx_strand_id
1 'polypeptide(L)' 'MSKIVSFHKLKLTNNISDKHGFTILNSMHKYQPRFHIARTDSIVDLGWCPFRTFIFKETEFIAVTAY' A
#
# COMPACT_ATOMS: atom_id res chain seq x y z
N MET A 1 0.01 17.42 12.27
CA MET A 1 0.87 17.08 11.11
C MET A 1 2.33 17.46 11.38
N SER A 2 2.87 17.13 12.55
CA SER A 2 4.19 17.62 13.00
C SER A 2 5.36 16.71 12.61
N LYS A 3 5.10 15.55 12.00
CA LYS A 3 6.09 14.54 11.65
C LYS A 3 5.76 13.89 10.30
N ILE A 4 6.78 13.35 9.66
CA ILE A 4 6.66 12.59 8.42
C ILE A 4 5.93 11.28 8.68
N VAL A 5 4.98 10.94 7.81
CA VAL A 5 4.34 9.63 7.77
C VAL A 5 5.17 8.75 6.84
N SER A 6 5.74 7.66 7.35
CA SER A 6 6.64 6.78 6.59
C SER A 6 6.14 5.34 6.60
N PHE A 7 6.18 4.71 5.42
CA PHE A 7 5.81 3.31 5.19
C PHE A 7 7.03 2.42 4.88
N HIS A 8 8.24 2.80 5.33
CA HIS A 8 9.47 2.05 5.05
C HIS A 8 9.47 0.60 5.59
N LYS A 9 8.55 0.25 6.50
CA LYS A 9 8.37 -1.11 7.02
C LYS A 9 7.48 -1.99 6.12
N LEU A 10 6.86 -1.42 5.08
CA LEU A 10 6.06 -2.16 4.11
C LEU A 10 6.94 -3.16 3.35
N LYS A 11 6.46 -4.40 3.24
CA LYS A 11 7.16 -5.47 2.54
C LYS A 11 6.31 -6.01 1.40
N LEU A 12 7.00 -6.35 0.32
CA LEU A 12 6.43 -6.97 -0.88
C LEU A 12 6.80 -8.45 -0.89
N THR A 13 5.91 -9.31 -1.36
CA THR A 13 6.15 -10.75 -1.50
C THR A 13 5.51 -11.27 -2.78
N ASN A 14 6.08 -12.32 -3.36
CA ASN A 14 5.45 -13.09 -4.44
C ASN A 14 4.78 -14.37 -3.93
N ASN A 15 4.83 -14.64 -2.62
CA ASN A 15 4.17 -15.78 -2.01
C ASN A 15 2.67 -15.51 -1.84
N ILE A 16 1.85 -16.13 -2.68
CA ILE A 16 0.38 -16.02 -2.65
C ILE A 16 -0.25 -16.55 -1.35
N SER A 17 0.49 -17.37 -0.60
CA SER A 17 0.05 -17.97 0.67
C SER A 17 0.73 -17.32 1.88
N ASP A 18 1.22 -16.08 1.74
CA ASP A 18 1.81 -15.36 2.87
C ASP A 18 0.81 -15.20 4.03
N LYS A 19 1.28 -15.49 5.24
CA LYS A 19 0.49 -15.38 6.48
C LYS A 19 0.85 -14.14 7.31
N HIS A 20 1.88 -13.40 6.91
CA HIS A 20 2.34 -12.21 7.64
C HIS A 20 1.53 -10.95 7.26
N GLY A 21 0.74 -11.02 6.19
CA GLY A 21 -0.04 -9.89 5.68
C GLY A 21 0.80 -8.93 4.85
N PHE A 22 1.89 -9.40 4.25
CA PHE A 22 2.67 -8.60 3.31
C PHE A 22 1.90 -8.35 2.02
N THR A 23 2.28 -7.29 1.30
CA THR A 23 1.64 -6.98 0.03
C THR A 23 2.09 -7.97 -1.03
N ILE A 24 1.15 -8.82 -1.46
CA ILE A 24 1.41 -9.85 -2.48
C ILE A 24 1.36 -9.20 -3.86
N LEU A 25 2.44 -9.33 -4.63
CA LEU A 25 2.57 -8.85 -6.00
C LEU A 25 3.01 -9.98 -6.93
N ASN A 26 2.57 -9.92 -8.17
CA ASN A 26 3.04 -10.79 -9.25
C ASN A 26 4.28 -10.18 -9.89
N SER A 27 5.30 -11.00 -10.13
CA SER A 27 6.48 -10.57 -10.88
C SER A 27 6.11 -10.17 -12.31
N MET A 28 6.88 -9.27 -12.91
CA MET A 28 6.68 -8.72 -14.25
C MET A 28 5.36 -7.95 -14.45
N HIS A 29 4.73 -7.52 -13.36
CA HIS A 29 3.54 -6.68 -13.40
C HIS A 29 3.83 -5.27 -12.90
N LYS A 30 3.15 -4.30 -13.52
CA LYS A 30 3.24 -2.88 -13.18
C LYS A 30 2.26 -2.55 -12.04
N TYR A 31 2.74 -1.79 -11.06
CA TYR A 31 1.99 -1.40 -9.87
C TYR A 31 2.09 0.10 -9.61
N GLN A 32 1.00 0.66 -9.10
CA GLN A 32 0.89 2.06 -8.71
C GLN A 32 0.56 2.14 -7.21
N PRO A 33 1.50 2.60 -6.36
CA PRO A 33 1.22 2.91 -4.96
C PRO A 33 0.12 3.96 -4.83
N ARG A 34 -0.74 3.81 -3.81
CA ARG A 34 -1.84 4.71 -3.48
C ARG A 34 -1.81 5.06 -2.00
N PHE A 35 -2.01 6.33 -1.69
CA PHE A 35 -2.12 6.80 -0.31
C PHE A 35 -3.58 7.09 0.01
N HIS A 36 -4.08 6.51 1.09
CA HIS A 36 -5.47 6.66 1.51
C HIS A 36 -5.51 7.36 2.87
N ILE A 37 -6.30 8.43 2.97
CA ILE A 37 -6.57 9.14 4.21
C ILE A 37 -8.06 9.01 4.50
N ALA A 38 -8.40 8.41 5.64
CA ALA A 38 -9.75 8.33 6.17
C ALA A 38 -9.85 9.17 7.44
N ARG A 39 -10.96 9.88 7.63
CA ARG A 39 -11.26 10.57 8.88
C ARG A 39 -12.34 9.77 9.60
N THR A 40 -11.94 9.06 10.65
CA THR A 40 -12.82 8.23 11.45
C THR A 40 -12.43 8.32 12.92
N ASP A 41 -13.40 8.17 13.81
CA ASP A 41 -13.19 8.15 15.26
C ASP A 41 -12.85 6.72 15.75
N SER A 42 -13.21 5.69 14.99
CA SER A 42 -12.92 4.27 15.27
C SER A 42 -12.48 3.50 14.03
N ILE A 43 -11.68 2.47 14.22
CA ILE A 43 -11.19 1.60 13.14
C ILE A 43 -12.30 0.69 12.58
N VAL A 44 -13.34 0.43 13.38
CA VAL A 44 -14.49 -0.41 12.98
C VAL A 44 -15.29 0.26 11.86
N ASP A 45 -15.33 1.60 11.86
CA ASP A 45 -16.07 2.39 10.88
C ASP A 45 -15.30 2.59 9.56
N LEU A 46 -14.07 2.09 9.48
CA LEU A 46 -13.19 2.28 8.34
C LEU A 46 -13.79 1.74 7.03
N GLY A 47 -14.65 0.72 7.10
CA GLY A 47 -15.34 0.16 5.92
C GLY A 47 -16.40 1.09 5.30
N TRP A 48 -16.95 2.01 6.07
CA TRP A 48 -18.04 2.92 5.66
C TRP A 48 -17.59 4.38 5.59
N CYS A 49 -16.39 4.67 6.08
CA CYS A 49 -15.81 6.01 6.10
C CYS A 49 -15.41 6.47 4.68
N PRO A 50 -15.62 7.76 4.34
CA PRO A 50 -15.10 8.31 3.09
C PRO A 50 -13.56 8.35 3.10
N PHE A 51 -12.95 7.77 2.07
CA PHE A 51 -11.52 7.84 1.84
C PHE A 51 -11.16 8.94 0.84
N ARG A 52 -10.11 9.70 1.15
CA ARG A 52 -9.40 10.50 0.15
C ARG A 52 -8.19 9.73 -0.34
N THR A 53 -8.12 9.51 -1.65
CA THR A 53 -7.00 8.80 -2.29
C THR A 53 -6.07 9.79 -2.98
N PHE A 54 -4.77 9.62 -2.78
CA PHE A 54 -3.71 10.33 -3.48
C PHE A 54 -2.85 9.34 -4.26
N ILE A 55 -2.48 9.71 -5.47
CA ILE A 55 -1.70 8.89 -6.39
C ILE A 55 -0.56 9.74 -6.93
N PHE A 56 0.67 9.25 -6.78
CA PHE A 56 1.88 9.89 -7.28
C PHE A 56 2.40 9.04 -8.45
N LYS A 57 2.24 9.51 -9.68
CA LYS A 57 2.54 8.72 -10.89
C LYS A 57 4.02 8.32 -10.99
N GLU A 58 4.89 9.14 -10.42
CA GLU A 58 6.33 8.92 -10.30
C GLU A 58 6.69 7.72 -9.40
N THR A 59 5.73 7.20 -8.61
CA THR A 59 5.94 6.02 -7.75
C THR A 59 5.55 4.70 -8.42
N GLU A 60 5.18 4.72 -9.70
CA GLU A 60 4.91 3.51 -10.48
C GLU A 60 6.18 2.65 -10.61
N PHE A 61 6.03 1.33 -10.47
CA PHE A 61 7.14 0.38 -10.62
C PHE A 61 6.68 -0.95 -11.22
N ILE A 62 7.63 -1.74 -11.72
CA ILE A 62 7.40 -3.14 -12.10
C ILE A 62 8.00 -4.01 -11.00
N ALA A 63 7.21 -4.93 -10.46
CA ALA A 63 7.72 -5.90 -9.48
C ALA A 63 8.58 -6.94 -10.20
N VAL A 64 9.79 -7.17 -9.72
CA VAL A 64 10.73 -8.16 -10.28
C VAL A 64 11.36 -8.99 -9.17
N THR A 65 11.78 -10.21 -9.50
CA THR A 65 12.53 -11.09 -8.58
C THR A 65 14.05 -10.91 -8.69
N ALA A 66 14.51 -10.32 -9.78
CA ALA A 66 15.89 -9.95 -10.05
C ALA A 66 15.91 -8.71 -10.96
N TYR A 67 16.95 -7.87 -10.83
CA TYR A 67 17.21 -6.76 -11.76
C TYR A 67 17.93 -7.24 -13.01
#